data_AF-A0A7V6B6F0-F1
#
_entry.id   AF-A0A7V6B6F0-F1
#
_cell.length_a   1.000
_cell.length_b   1.000
_cell.length_c   1.000
_cell.angle_alpha   90.00
_cell.angle_beta   90.00
_cell.angle_gamma   90.00
#
_symmetry.space_group_name_H-M   'P 1'
#
loop_
_entity.id
_entity.type
_entity.pdbx_description
1 polymer ?
#
loop_
_entity_poly.entity_id
_entity_poly.type
_entity_poly.pdbx_seq_one_letter_code
_entity_poly.pdbx_strand_id
1 'polypeptide(L)'
;MKRNIHLFFMLVLVLRSASIHAQESTRYKEMKEPVLTKPPVLRKFVEAEYPKEALSKRIQGDVLLLLDVDENGKVVNVQVLKGAGYEFDESAVNAAKQFEFEPAEVDKVPAPVRIEYVYHFRLEEVETEAKPPARCCLVKGRVREKGTLVPVPFASVFFHDISKEVTTDEKGRFEVEGVQPGFVSVTVKASDYKPLTTVIEVIEGRIAETEFMLEPLEQSQYMTIVRGEREKQVVTRYSATERQLTTVPGTFGDPARVVMNLPGISRSPYILGLLLVRGSYPEDSLVFVDGVEIPLLYHFMGGPSVLNPEFLKRIDFYP
;
A
#
# COMPACT_ATOMS: atom_id res chain seq x y z
N MET A 1 2.98 -82.07 58.30
CA MET A 1 2.99 -80.63 58.67
C MET A 1 3.28 -79.82 57.41
N LYS A 2 2.33 -78.95 57.01
CA LYS A 2 2.33 -78.01 55.85
C LYS A 2 2.83 -78.56 54.50
N ARG A 3 1.88 -78.78 53.57
CA ARG A 3 2.14 -79.13 52.16
C ARG A 3 2.09 -77.89 51.26
N ASN A 4 3.07 -77.84 50.37
CA ASN A 4 3.36 -76.82 49.39
C ASN A 4 2.66 -77.11 48.04
N ILE A 5 2.29 -76.02 47.35
CA ILE A 5 2.55 -75.72 45.92
C ILE A 5 1.63 -76.27 44.79
N HIS A 6 1.25 -75.31 43.91
CA HIS A 6 0.75 -75.30 42.51
C HIS A 6 -0.63 -75.93 42.18
N LEU A 7 -1.51 -75.19 41.48
CA LEU A 7 -1.68 -75.32 40.02
C LEU A 7 -2.66 -74.27 39.43
N PHE A 8 -2.31 -73.84 38.22
CA PHE A 8 -2.94 -72.92 37.27
C PHE A 8 -4.37 -73.37 36.85
N PHE A 9 -5.34 -72.45 36.75
CA PHE A 9 -6.63 -72.72 36.08
C PHE A 9 -7.00 -71.60 35.10
N MET A 10 -7.14 -72.01 33.84
CA MET A 10 -7.58 -71.26 32.68
C MET A 10 -9.10 -71.07 32.73
N LEU A 11 -9.65 -69.88 32.44
CA LEU A 11 -11.07 -69.74 32.12
C LEU A 11 -11.35 -68.71 31.01
N VAL A 12 -12.07 -69.25 30.03
CA VAL A 12 -12.51 -68.78 28.72
C VAL A 12 -13.43 -67.55 28.74
N LEU A 13 -13.21 -66.69 27.74
CA LEU A 13 -13.97 -65.50 27.35
C LEU A 13 -15.29 -65.89 26.63
N VAL A 14 -16.43 -65.34 27.06
CA VAL A 14 -17.70 -65.39 26.30
C VAL A 14 -18.21 -63.97 26.09
N LEU A 15 -18.21 -63.50 24.84
CA LEU A 15 -18.81 -62.24 24.43
C LEU A 15 -20.35 -62.35 24.42
N ARG A 16 -21.03 -61.43 25.12
CA ARG A 16 -22.46 -61.16 24.92
C ARG A 16 -22.63 -59.85 24.15
N SER A 17 -23.23 -59.95 22.97
CA SER A 17 -23.69 -58.83 22.15
C SER A 17 -24.90 -58.18 22.81
N ALA A 18 -24.77 -56.91 23.20
CA ALA A 18 -25.90 -56.07 23.62
C ALA A 18 -26.37 -55.24 22.43
N SER A 19 -27.62 -55.43 22.03
CA SER A 19 -28.31 -54.60 21.03
C SER A 19 -28.46 -53.17 21.57
N ILE A 20 -27.83 -52.22 20.89
CA ILE A 20 -27.96 -50.79 21.18
C ILE A 20 -29.31 -50.31 20.63
N HIS A 21 -30.19 -49.85 21.51
CA HIS A 21 -31.39 -49.13 21.13
C HIS A 21 -31.00 -47.74 20.62
N ALA A 22 -31.39 -47.41 19.39
CA ALA A 22 -31.24 -46.08 18.83
C ALA A 22 -32.13 -45.10 19.61
N GLN A 23 -31.49 -44.16 20.30
CA GLN A 23 -32.16 -43.07 20.99
C GLN A 23 -32.49 -41.98 19.97
N GLU A 24 -33.77 -41.60 19.94
CA GLU A 24 -34.37 -40.60 19.04
C GLU A 24 -33.62 -39.26 19.15
N SER A 25 -33.00 -38.82 18.05
CA SER A 25 -32.24 -37.58 18.01
C SER A 25 -33.18 -36.39 18.17
N THR A 26 -33.04 -35.64 19.25
CA THR A 26 -33.61 -34.31 19.37
C THR A 26 -33.13 -33.46 18.19
N ARG A 27 -34.07 -33.02 17.35
CA ARG A 27 -33.83 -32.09 16.25
C ARG A 27 -33.35 -30.77 16.84
N TYR A 28 -32.04 -30.56 16.91
CA TYR A 28 -31.47 -29.26 17.24
C TYR A 28 -31.94 -28.26 16.19
N LYS A 29 -32.79 -27.33 16.61
CA LYS A 29 -33.20 -26.20 15.78
C LYS A 29 -31.96 -25.34 15.61
N GLU A 30 -31.37 -25.37 14.42
CA GLU A 30 -30.19 -24.59 14.04
C GLU A 30 -30.49 -23.10 14.32
N MET A 31 -29.96 -22.58 15.43
CA MET A 31 -30.04 -21.15 15.73
C MET A 31 -28.98 -20.46 14.90
N LYS A 32 -29.43 -19.75 13.87
CA LYS A 32 -28.57 -18.93 13.02
C LYS A 32 -27.80 -17.93 13.89
N GLU A 33 -26.48 -17.89 13.73
CA GLU A 33 -25.64 -16.94 14.46
C GLU A 33 -26.07 -15.50 14.13
N PRO A 34 -26.13 -14.60 15.14
CA PRO A 34 -26.51 -13.22 14.93
C PRO A 34 -25.52 -12.53 14.00
N VAL A 35 -26.02 -11.86 12.96
CA VAL A 35 -25.18 -11.17 11.97
C VAL A 35 -25.26 -9.67 12.19
N LEU A 36 -24.11 -9.02 12.44
CA LEU A 36 -24.00 -7.57 12.44
C LEU A 36 -24.29 -7.04 11.03
N THR A 37 -25.49 -6.48 10.84
CA THR A 37 -25.94 -5.91 9.56
C THR A 37 -25.50 -4.46 9.39
N LYS A 38 -25.26 -3.74 10.48
CA LYS A 38 -24.79 -2.35 10.46
C LYS A 38 -23.89 -2.07 11.67
N PRO A 39 -22.65 -1.59 11.48
CA PRO A 39 -21.78 -1.20 12.59
C PRO A 39 -22.26 0.13 13.22
N PRO A 40 -21.89 0.40 14.49
CA PRO A 40 -22.20 1.69 15.10
C PRO A 40 -21.35 2.79 14.45
N VAL A 41 -21.92 3.99 14.29
CA VAL A 41 -21.25 5.14 13.65
C VAL A 41 -21.19 6.30 14.62
N LEU A 42 -20.00 6.84 14.91
CA LEU A 42 -19.87 7.97 15.83
C LEU A 42 -20.61 9.21 15.28
N ARG A 43 -21.56 9.74 16.05
CA ARG A 43 -22.36 10.92 15.69
C ARG A 43 -21.93 12.16 16.45
N LYS A 44 -21.66 12.00 17.75
CA LYS A 44 -21.18 13.08 18.61
C LYS A 44 -19.84 12.68 19.20
N PHE A 45 -18.80 13.33 18.72
CA PHE A 45 -17.48 13.27 19.31
C PHE A 45 -17.36 14.34 20.40
N VAL A 46 -16.74 13.98 21.52
CA VAL A 46 -16.37 14.92 22.58
C VAL A 46 -14.86 14.92 22.68
N GLU A 47 -14.25 16.08 22.55
CA GLU A 47 -12.80 16.17 22.66
C GLU A 47 -12.38 15.97 24.12
N ALA A 48 -11.44 15.05 24.34
CA ALA A 48 -10.79 14.83 25.62
C ALA A 48 -9.91 16.02 25.98
N GLU A 49 -9.95 16.41 27.24
CA GLU A 49 -9.04 17.43 27.76
C GLU A 49 -7.59 16.92 27.65
N TYR A 50 -6.72 17.70 27.01
CA TYR A 50 -5.33 17.32 26.86
C TYR A 50 -4.61 17.47 28.22
N PRO A 51 -3.90 16.45 28.71
CA PRO A 51 -3.18 16.56 29.98
C PRO A 51 -2.17 17.72 29.95
N LYS A 52 -2.24 18.63 30.93
CA LYS A 52 -1.45 19.88 30.93
C LYS A 52 0.06 19.62 30.93
N GLU A 53 0.50 18.60 31.66
CA GLU A 53 1.92 18.21 31.67
C GLU A 53 2.36 17.69 30.30
N ALA A 54 1.57 16.82 29.68
CA ALA A 54 1.85 16.29 28.35
C ALA A 54 1.84 17.39 27.28
N LEU A 55 0.90 18.34 27.38
CA LEU A 55 0.84 19.52 26.52
C LEU A 55 2.11 20.36 26.62
N SER A 56 2.59 20.64 27.85
CA SER A 56 3.82 21.42 28.07
C SER A 56 5.08 20.73 27.53
N LYS A 57 5.09 19.40 27.55
CA LYS A 57 6.19 18.55 27.07
C LYS A 57 6.03 18.11 25.61
N ARG A 58 4.95 18.56 24.95
CA ARG A 58 4.54 18.15 23.60
C ARG A 58 4.44 16.63 23.38
N ILE A 59 4.08 15.90 24.41
CA ILE A 59 3.96 14.43 24.36
C ILE A 59 2.61 14.09 23.74
N GLN A 60 2.60 13.21 22.73
CA GLN A 60 1.41 12.68 22.07
C GLN A 60 1.23 11.20 22.39
N GLY A 61 0.03 10.67 22.18
CA GLY A 61 -0.26 9.27 22.51
C GLY A 61 -1.56 8.75 21.91
N ASP A 62 -1.67 7.42 21.85
CA ASP A 62 -2.86 6.70 21.39
C ASP A 62 -3.38 5.81 22.52
N VAL A 63 -4.64 5.99 22.89
CA VAL A 63 -5.31 5.19 23.92
C VAL A 63 -6.33 4.27 23.24
N LEU A 64 -6.14 2.96 23.38
CA LEU A 64 -7.10 1.96 22.89
C LEU A 64 -8.14 1.67 23.97
N LEU A 65 -9.40 1.98 23.64
CA LEU A 65 -10.56 1.80 24.49
C LEU A 65 -11.45 0.66 23.98
N LEU A 66 -12.14 0.00 24.89
CA LEU A 66 -13.23 -0.93 24.65
C LEU A 66 -14.52 -0.28 25.12
N LEU A 67 -15.42 0.03 24.19
CA LEU A 67 -16.67 0.73 24.44
C LEU A 67 -17.84 -0.26 24.36
N ASP A 68 -18.71 -0.24 25.37
CA ASP A 68 -20.03 -0.87 25.27
C ASP A 68 -21.04 0.21 24.85
N VAL A 69 -21.58 0.06 23.65
CA VAL A 69 -22.59 0.96 23.07
C VAL A 69 -23.94 0.26 23.15
N ASP A 70 -24.95 0.93 23.72
CA ASP A 70 -26.30 0.38 23.84
C ASP A 70 -27.11 0.45 22.52
N GLU A 71 -28.32 -0.10 22.53
CA GLU A 71 -29.25 -0.09 21.40
C GLU A 71 -29.74 1.31 20.97
N ASN A 72 -29.50 2.33 21.80
CA ASN A 72 -29.78 3.74 21.49
C ASN A 72 -28.53 4.48 20.99
N GLY A 73 -27.37 3.81 20.95
CA GLY A 73 -26.11 4.40 20.56
C GLY A 73 -25.37 5.15 21.66
N LYS A 74 -25.77 5.04 22.92
CA LYS A 74 -25.05 5.64 24.06
C LYS A 74 -23.96 4.71 24.57
N VAL A 75 -22.82 5.29 24.93
CA VAL A 75 -21.73 4.55 25.58
C VAL A 75 -22.10 4.32 27.04
N VAL A 76 -22.28 3.06 27.43
CA VAL A 76 -22.66 2.67 28.81
C VAL A 76 -21.48 2.19 29.65
N ASN A 77 -20.39 1.76 29.00
CA ASN A 77 -19.16 1.31 29.66
C ASN A 77 -17.94 1.60 28.79
N VAL A 78 -16.82 1.91 29.44
CA VAL A 78 -15.53 2.21 28.80
C VAL A 78 -14.42 1.53 29.58
N GLN A 79 -13.61 0.72 28.92
CA GLN A 79 -12.42 0.08 29.50
C GLN A 79 -11.19 0.44 28.68
N VAL A 80 -10.05 0.63 29.34
CA VAL A 80 -8.77 0.86 28.66
C VAL A 80 -8.12 -0.48 28.38
N LEU A 81 -7.91 -0.81 27.11
CA LEU A 81 -7.18 -2.02 26.70
C LEU A 81 -5.68 -1.76 26.64
N LYS A 82 -5.29 -0.60 26.09
CA LYS A 82 -3.89 -0.19 26.00
C LYS A 82 -3.80 1.31 26.22
N GLY A 83 -3.10 1.70 27.28
CA GLY A 83 -2.93 3.10 27.65
C GLY A 83 -1.72 3.76 27.00
N ALA A 84 -1.73 5.09 26.98
CA ALA A 84 -0.60 5.95 26.60
C ALA A 84 0.03 6.66 27.83
N GLY A 85 -0.48 6.36 29.03
CA GLY A 85 -0.09 6.99 30.29
C GLY A 85 -1.35 7.37 31.07
N TYR A 86 -1.29 7.27 32.40
CA TYR A 86 -2.46 7.41 33.28
C TYR A 86 -3.33 8.65 32.98
N GLU A 87 -2.69 9.80 32.74
CA GLU A 87 -3.39 11.06 32.46
C GLU A 87 -4.12 11.06 31.11
N PHE A 88 -3.55 10.42 30.09
CA PHE A 88 -4.20 10.26 28.78
C PHE A 88 -5.36 9.29 28.87
N ASP A 89 -5.17 8.20 29.61
CA ASP A 89 -6.16 7.14 29.77
C ASP A 89 -7.42 7.68 30.45
N GLU A 90 -7.26 8.44 31.55
CA GLU A 90 -8.37 9.07 32.26
C GLU A 90 -9.13 10.07 31.37
N SER A 91 -8.39 10.92 30.67
CA SER A 91 -8.96 11.95 29.79
C SER A 91 -9.76 11.32 28.64
N ALA A 92 -9.23 10.27 28.03
CA ALA A 92 -9.90 9.52 26.97
C ALA A 92 -11.17 8.82 27.47
N VAL A 93 -11.14 8.21 28.67
CA VAL A 93 -12.30 7.57 29.28
C VAL A 93 -13.41 8.59 29.57
N ASN A 94 -13.07 9.75 30.12
CA ASN A 94 -14.04 10.80 30.47
C ASN A 94 -14.72 11.41 29.24
N ALA A 95 -13.98 11.54 28.13
CA ALA A 95 -14.52 11.96 26.85
C ALA A 95 -15.40 10.88 26.21
N ALA A 96 -14.91 9.65 26.13
CA ALA A 96 -15.59 8.54 25.47
C ALA A 96 -16.95 8.18 26.10
N LYS A 97 -17.10 8.37 27.42
CA LYS A 97 -18.40 8.22 28.12
C LYS A 97 -19.49 9.17 27.61
N GLN A 98 -19.10 10.27 26.96
CA GLN A 98 -20.02 11.28 26.45
C GLN A 98 -20.24 11.17 24.94
N PHE A 99 -19.64 10.17 24.29
CA PHE A 99 -19.86 9.93 22.88
C PHE A 99 -21.26 9.43 22.63
N GLU A 100 -21.80 9.81 21.48
CA GLU A 100 -23.05 9.26 20.97
C GLU A 100 -22.81 8.67 19.60
N PHE A 101 -23.24 7.44 19.43
CA PHE A 101 -23.17 6.68 18.20
C PHE A 101 -24.57 6.57 17.60
N GLU A 102 -24.63 6.34 16.30
CA GLU A 102 -25.74 5.65 15.70
C GLU A 102 -25.65 4.17 16.10
N PRO A 103 -26.73 3.55 16.59
CA PRO A 103 -26.67 2.19 17.10
C PRO A 103 -26.30 1.20 15.99
N ALA A 104 -25.65 0.12 16.41
CA ALA A 104 -25.42 -1.02 15.55
C ALA A 104 -26.73 -1.77 15.30
N GLU A 105 -26.84 -2.41 14.15
CA GLU A 105 -27.95 -3.32 13.85
C GLU A 105 -27.42 -4.74 13.74
N VAL A 106 -28.07 -5.66 14.44
CA VAL A 106 -27.88 -7.11 14.33
C VAL A 106 -29.17 -7.68 13.76
N ASP A 107 -29.07 -8.40 12.65
CA ASP A 107 -30.23 -8.91 11.90
C ASP A 107 -31.28 -7.83 11.59
N LYS A 108 -30.82 -6.60 11.29
CA LYS A 108 -31.62 -5.39 11.00
C LYS A 108 -32.39 -4.81 12.19
N VAL A 109 -32.05 -5.21 13.40
CA VAL A 109 -32.62 -4.68 14.65
C VAL A 109 -31.51 -3.98 15.44
N PRO A 110 -31.74 -2.75 15.95
CA PRO A 110 -30.80 -2.08 16.84
C PRO A 110 -30.43 -2.98 18.03
N ALA A 111 -29.13 -3.14 18.28
CA ALA A 111 -28.62 -4.04 19.31
C ALA A 111 -27.38 -3.45 19.99
N PRO A 112 -27.16 -3.74 21.28
CA PRO A 112 -25.96 -3.34 21.97
C PRO A 112 -24.74 -4.05 21.38
N VAL A 113 -23.64 -3.31 21.24
CA VAL A 113 -22.39 -3.82 20.67
C VAL A 113 -21.19 -3.36 21.48
N ARG A 114 -20.17 -4.19 21.52
CA ARG A 114 -18.87 -3.87 22.09
C ARG A 114 -17.88 -3.59 20.97
N ILE A 115 -17.22 -2.44 20.98
CA ILE A 115 -16.28 -2.03 19.95
C ILE A 115 -14.95 -1.57 20.53
N GLU A 116 -13.88 -1.76 19.78
CA GLU A 116 -12.58 -1.14 20.05
C GLU A 116 -12.52 0.24 19.40
N TYR A 117 -12.05 1.24 20.13
CA TYR A 117 -11.93 2.63 19.68
C TYR A 117 -10.56 3.18 20.07
N VAL A 118 -9.80 3.69 19.11
CA VAL A 118 -8.51 4.35 19.37
C VAL A 118 -8.73 5.85 19.48
N TYR A 119 -8.47 6.41 20.66
CA TYR A 119 -8.45 7.85 20.87
C TYR A 119 -7.04 8.39 20.61
N HIS A 120 -6.92 9.32 19.67
CA HIS A 120 -5.64 9.91 19.26
C HIS A 120 -5.45 11.28 19.93
N PHE A 121 -4.47 11.39 20.84
CA PHE A 121 -4.01 12.68 21.34
C PHE A 121 -2.95 13.21 20.38
N ARG A 122 -3.34 14.16 19.53
CA ARG A 122 -2.45 14.89 18.64
C ARG A 122 -2.44 16.35 19.07
N LEU A 123 -1.28 16.98 18.99
CA LEU A 123 -1.20 18.43 19.13
C LEU A 123 -1.48 18.98 17.74
N GLU A 124 -2.51 19.80 17.61
CA GLU A 124 -2.58 20.71 16.47
C GLU A 124 -1.39 21.66 16.63
N GLU A 125 -0.35 21.40 15.84
CA GLU A 125 0.62 22.44 15.55
C GLU A 125 -0.17 23.54 14.86
N VAL A 126 -0.45 24.62 15.59
CA VAL A 126 -0.84 25.87 14.96
C VAL A 126 0.30 26.16 14.01
N GLU A 127 0.08 25.99 12.71
CA GLU A 127 1.02 26.29 11.64
C GLU A 127 1.33 27.80 11.70
N THR A 128 2.19 28.21 12.64
CA THR A 128 2.67 29.60 12.76
C THR A 128 3.77 29.91 11.76
N GLU A 129 4.06 28.98 10.85
CA GLU A 129 4.77 29.29 9.62
C GLU A 129 3.78 29.16 8.48
N ALA A 130 3.15 30.28 8.12
CA ALA A 130 2.62 30.44 6.79
C ALA A 130 3.75 30.07 5.82
N LYS A 131 3.65 28.89 5.20
CA LYS A 131 4.46 28.52 4.04
C LYS A 131 4.55 29.80 3.19
N PRO A 132 5.77 30.31 2.90
CA PRO A 132 5.93 31.50 2.08
C PRO A 132 4.99 31.37 0.88
N PRO A 133 4.21 32.41 0.52
CA PRO A 133 3.18 32.29 -0.50
C PRO A 133 3.80 31.57 -1.69
N ALA A 134 3.29 30.38 -1.99
CA ALA A 134 3.94 29.46 -2.89
C ALA A 134 4.15 30.20 -4.21
N ARG A 135 5.42 30.36 -4.62
CA ARG A 135 5.72 31.22 -5.77
C ARG A 135 5.07 30.60 -7.00
N CYS A 136 4.19 31.35 -7.65
CA CYS A 136 3.55 30.94 -8.88
C CYS A 136 4.59 30.51 -9.92
N CYS A 137 4.40 29.32 -10.48
CA CYS A 137 5.24 28.78 -11.53
C CYS A 137 4.63 29.00 -12.92
N LEU A 138 5.51 28.91 -13.91
CA LEU A 138 5.19 28.89 -15.33
C LEU A 138 5.11 27.43 -15.80
N VAL A 139 3.96 27.04 -16.34
CA VAL A 139 3.79 25.72 -16.95
C VAL A 139 3.71 25.89 -18.46
N LYS A 140 4.59 25.19 -19.18
CA LYS A 140 4.58 25.09 -20.63
C LYS A 140 4.21 23.67 -21.01
N GLY A 141 3.44 23.51 -22.08
CA GLY A 141 3.17 22.17 -22.55
C GLY A 141 2.69 22.06 -23.97
N ARG A 142 2.43 20.82 -24.38
CA ARG A 142 1.91 20.47 -25.70
C ARG A 142 0.76 19.47 -25.58
N VAL A 143 -0.21 19.59 -26.48
CA VAL A 143 -1.30 18.64 -26.66
C VAL A 143 -1.17 18.00 -28.03
N ARG A 144 -1.20 16.68 -28.07
CA ARG A 144 -1.05 15.88 -29.30
C ARG A 144 -2.04 14.73 -29.32
N GLU A 145 -2.34 14.23 -30.50
CA GLU A 145 -3.13 13.02 -30.66
C GLU A 145 -2.33 11.79 -30.23
N LYS A 146 -2.94 10.96 -29.39
CA LYS A 146 -2.39 9.68 -28.95
C LYS A 146 -2.28 8.74 -30.15
N GLY A 147 -1.05 8.33 -30.48
CA GLY A 147 -0.76 7.43 -31.59
C GLY A 147 -0.06 8.14 -32.75
N THR A 148 -0.74 9.04 -33.45
CA THR A 148 -0.16 9.78 -34.60
C THR A 148 0.80 10.89 -34.16
N LEU A 149 0.68 11.37 -32.91
CA LEU A 149 1.43 12.48 -32.36
C LEU A 149 1.26 13.78 -33.18
N VAL A 150 0.17 13.90 -33.93
CA VAL A 150 -0.21 15.15 -34.60
C VAL A 150 -0.57 16.18 -33.52
N PRO A 151 -0.08 17.43 -33.61
CA PRO A 151 -0.47 18.48 -32.66
C PRO A 151 -1.98 18.73 -32.69
N VAL A 152 -2.59 18.92 -31.52
CA VAL A 152 -4.01 19.25 -31.39
C VAL A 152 -4.13 20.76 -31.16
N PRO A 153 -4.50 21.55 -32.18
CA PRO A 153 -4.70 22.98 -32.03
C PRO A 153 -6.02 23.29 -31.34
N PHE A 154 -6.11 24.46 -30.72
CA PHE A 154 -7.33 24.97 -30.08
C PHE A 154 -7.93 24.06 -28.98
N ALA A 155 -7.12 23.18 -28.39
CA ALA A 155 -7.50 22.40 -27.23
C ALA A 155 -7.59 23.30 -26.00
N SER A 156 -8.66 23.16 -25.23
CA SER A 156 -8.84 23.76 -23.91
C SER A 156 -8.05 22.97 -22.87
N VAL A 157 -7.20 23.64 -22.11
CA VAL A 157 -6.42 23.11 -20.99
C VAL A 157 -6.84 23.87 -19.73
N PHE A 158 -7.59 23.18 -18.87
CA PHE A 158 -8.15 23.75 -17.64
C PHE A 158 -7.33 23.29 -16.42
N PHE A 159 -6.81 24.27 -15.68
CA PHE A 159 -6.09 24.07 -14.42
C PHE A 159 -7.05 24.31 -13.25
N HIS A 160 -7.43 23.23 -12.55
CA HIS A 160 -8.47 23.29 -11.51
C HIS A 160 -8.06 24.17 -10.32
N ASP A 161 -6.82 24.05 -9.88
CA ASP A 161 -6.30 24.74 -8.68
C ASP A 161 -6.37 26.27 -8.79
N ILE A 162 -6.22 26.80 -10.00
CA ILE A 162 -6.27 28.24 -10.28
C ILE A 162 -7.51 28.65 -11.10
N SER A 163 -8.42 27.70 -11.34
CA SER A 163 -9.64 27.89 -12.14
C SER A 163 -9.39 28.64 -13.46
N LYS A 164 -8.26 28.33 -14.13
CA LYS A 164 -7.80 29.03 -15.33
C LYS A 164 -7.80 28.09 -16.51
N GLU A 165 -8.32 28.58 -17.63
CA GLU A 165 -8.34 27.90 -18.91
C GLU A 165 -7.36 28.57 -19.87
N VAL A 166 -6.55 27.77 -20.56
CA VAL A 166 -5.70 28.22 -21.66
C VAL A 166 -5.97 27.38 -22.90
N THR A 167 -5.78 27.96 -24.08
CA THR A 167 -6.03 27.29 -25.36
C THR A 167 -4.72 27.04 -26.08
N THR A 168 -4.58 25.86 -26.71
CA THR A 168 -3.37 25.55 -27.49
C THR A 168 -3.28 26.31 -28.81
N ASP A 169 -2.04 26.63 -29.23
CA ASP A 169 -1.73 27.23 -30.53
C ASP A 169 -1.83 26.21 -31.69
N GLU A 170 -1.59 26.65 -32.92
CA GLU A 170 -1.59 25.79 -34.13
C GLU A 170 -0.60 24.62 -34.07
N LYS A 171 0.42 24.72 -33.21
CA LYS A 171 1.43 23.69 -32.97
C LYS A 171 1.12 22.88 -31.70
N GLY A 172 -0.09 23.00 -31.17
CA GLY A 172 -0.56 22.31 -29.97
C GLY A 172 0.10 22.79 -28.67
N ARG A 173 0.82 23.91 -28.65
CA ARG A 173 1.53 24.43 -27.47
C ARG A 173 0.64 25.33 -26.63
N PHE A 174 0.84 25.31 -25.33
CA PHE A 174 0.21 26.25 -24.39
C PHE A 174 1.20 26.72 -23.33
N GLU A 175 0.88 27.83 -22.69
CA GLU A 175 1.64 28.41 -21.58
C GLU A 175 0.67 28.98 -20.55
N VAL A 176 0.89 28.68 -19.27
CA VAL A 176 0.08 29.23 -18.18
C VAL A 176 0.98 29.68 -17.02
N GLU A 177 0.78 30.93 -16.63
CA GLU A 177 1.36 31.52 -15.42
C GLU A 177 0.36 31.44 -14.27
N GLY A 178 0.89 31.42 -13.04
CA GLY A 178 0.07 31.50 -11.82
C GLY A 178 -0.11 30.16 -11.10
N VAL A 179 0.47 29.07 -11.62
CA VAL A 179 0.22 27.72 -11.09
C VAL A 179 1.03 27.50 -9.81
N GLN A 180 0.38 27.09 -8.73
CA GLN A 180 1.06 26.84 -7.47
C GLN A 180 1.91 25.55 -7.54
N PRO A 181 3.10 25.53 -6.89
CA PRO A 181 3.89 24.32 -6.73
C PRO A 181 3.11 23.21 -6.01
N GLY A 182 3.19 21.98 -6.52
CA GLY A 182 2.47 20.83 -5.99
C GLY A 182 1.91 19.92 -7.08
N PHE A 183 1.01 19.04 -6.69
CA PHE A 183 0.27 18.16 -7.61
C PHE A 183 -0.99 18.88 -8.11
N VAL A 184 -1.01 19.24 -9.39
CA VAL A 184 -2.04 20.09 -9.99
C VAL A 184 -2.92 19.24 -10.90
N SER A 185 -4.24 19.28 -10.68
CA SER A 185 -5.20 18.61 -11.56
C SER A 185 -5.44 19.44 -12.82
N VAL A 186 -5.32 18.79 -13.99
CA VAL A 186 -5.48 19.41 -15.30
C VAL A 186 -6.46 18.61 -16.13
N THR A 187 -7.44 19.28 -16.73
CA THR A 187 -8.37 18.69 -17.70
C THR A 187 -8.12 19.28 -19.08
N VAL A 188 -7.89 18.43 -20.06
CA VAL A 188 -7.70 18.80 -21.47
C VAL A 188 -8.89 18.34 -22.29
N LYS A 189 -9.46 19.24 -23.09
CA LYS A 189 -10.61 19.00 -23.98
C LYS A 189 -10.34 19.56 -25.36
N ALA A 190 -10.75 18.84 -26.38
CA ALA A 190 -10.75 19.31 -27.76
C ALA A 190 -11.92 18.67 -28.50
N SER A 191 -12.39 19.31 -29.58
CA SER A 191 -13.37 18.72 -30.49
C SER A 191 -12.82 17.43 -31.07
N ASP A 192 -13.66 16.40 -31.21
CA ASP A 192 -13.27 15.10 -31.76
C ASP A 192 -12.29 14.28 -30.90
N TYR A 193 -12.06 14.65 -29.63
CA TYR A 193 -11.23 13.92 -28.68
C TYR A 193 -11.95 13.60 -27.36
N LYS A 194 -11.61 12.46 -26.75
CA LYS A 194 -12.03 12.12 -25.38
C LYS A 194 -11.36 13.11 -24.40
N PRO A 195 -12.09 13.65 -23.41
CA PRO A 195 -11.49 14.51 -22.41
C PRO A 195 -10.45 13.74 -21.58
N LEU A 196 -9.31 14.36 -21.31
CA LEU A 196 -8.25 13.81 -20.48
C LEU A 196 -8.17 14.60 -19.17
N THR A 197 -8.33 13.93 -18.04
CA THR A 197 -8.02 14.52 -16.71
C THR A 197 -6.82 13.80 -16.13
N THR A 198 -5.81 14.57 -15.72
CA THR A 198 -4.56 14.04 -15.17
C THR A 198 -3.99 15.00 -14.12
N VAL A 199 -3.00 14.53 -13.37
CA VAL A 199 -2.31 15.32 -12.35
C VAL A 199 -0.87 15.52 -12.79
N ILE A 200 -0.38 16.76 -12.75
CA ILE A 200 1.01 17.10 -13.04
C ILE A 200 1.71 17.56 -11.76
N GLU A 201 3.01 17.30 -11.65
CA GLU A 201 3.83 17.84 -10.57
C GLU A 201 4.48 19.17 -11.01
N VAL A 202 4.25 20.24 -10.26
CA VAL A 202 4.83 21.56 -10.48
C VAL A 202 5.82 21.84 -9.36
N ILE A 203 7.09 22.04 -9.72
CA ILE A 203 8.17 22.29 -8.78
C ILE A 203 8.49 23.79 -8.76
N GLU A 204 8.66 24.36 -7.57
CA GLU A 204 8.99 25.78 -7.40
C GLU A 204 10.32 26.14 -8.09
N GLY A 205 10.34 27.31 -8.75
CA GLY A 205 11.55 27.84 -9.39
C GLY A 205 11.98 27.14 -10.69
N ARG A 206 11.16 26.22 -11.21
CA ARG A 206 11.36 25.56 -12.51
C ARG A 206 10.20 25.85 -13.44
N ILE A 207 10.49 25.95 -14.74
CA ILE A 207 9.45 25.89 -15.78
C ILE A 207 9.01 24.43 -15.85
N ALA A 208 7.74 24.15 -15.54
CA ALA A 208 7.21 22.80 -15.66
C ALA A 208 6.87 22.54 -17.13
N GLU A 209 7.50 21.53 -17.73
CA GLU A 209 7.21 21.09 -19.10
C GLU A 209 6.34 19.82 -19.06
N THR A 210 5.19 19.85 -19.75
CA THR A 210 4.26 18.71 -19.78
C THR A 210 3.73 18.43 -21.19
N GLU A 211 3.40 17.17 -21.48
CA GLU A 211 2.80 16.74 -22.74
C GLU A 211 1.53 15.94 -22.47
N PHE A 212 0.44 16.31 -23.12
CA PHE A 212 -0.86 15.65 -23.02
C PHE A 212 -1.18 14.94 -24.33
N MET A 213 -1.55 13.66 -24.25
CA MET A 213 -1.93 12.86 -25.39
C MET A 213 -3.44 12.58 -25.36
N LEU A 214 -4.19 13.23 -26.25
CA LEU A 214 -5.64 13.06 -26.36
C LEU A 214 -5.98 11.86 -27.26
N GLU A 215 -6.96 11.08 -26.82
CA GLU A 215 -7.48 9.95 -27.59
C GLU A 215 -8.63 10.44 -28.50
N PRO A 216 -8.61 10.17 -29.81
CA PRO A 216 -9.68 10.61 -30.71
C PRO A 216 -11.02 9.93 -30.35
N LEU A 217 -12.12 10.66 -30.51
CA LEU A 217 -13.47 10.11 -30.52
C LEU A 217 -13.61 9.31 -31.80
N GLU A 218 -13.65 7.98 -31.72
CA GLU A 218 -13.82 7.12 -32.89
C GLU A 218 -15.05 7.54 -33.72
N GLN A 219 -14.83 8.24 -34.85
CA GLN A 219 -15.90 8.64 -35.76
C GLN A 219 -15.68 8.21 -37.22
N SER A 220 -14.65 7.44 -37.54
CA SER A 220 -14.50 6.91 -38.90
C SER A 220 -14.66 5.39 -38.92
N GLN A 221 -15.75 4.93 -39.53
CA GLN A 221 -15.96 3.52 -39.91
C GLN A 221 -14.95 3.03 -40.97
N TYR A 222 -14.00 3.89 -41.38
CA TYR A 222 -12.99 3.63 -42.42
C TYR A 222 -11.55 3.88 -41.94
N MET A 223 -11.27 3.88 -40.63
CA MET A 223 -9.90 4.02 -40.12
C MET A 223 -9.16 2.69 -40.11
N THR A 224 -8.06 2.58 -40.86
CA THR A 224 -7.11 1.47 -40.74
C THR A 224 -5.99 1.87 -39.78
N ILE A 225 -6.00 1.30 -38.57
CA ILE A 225 -4.94 1.53 -37.57
C ILE A 225 -3.82 0.51 -37.82
N VAL A 226 -2.68 0.96 -38.28
CA VAL A 226 -1.46 0.13 -38.33
C VAL A 226 -0.73 0.29 -37.01
N ARG A 227 -0.77 -0.73 -36.15
CA ARG A 227 -0.02 -0.79 -34.90
C ARG A 227 1.30 -1.51 -35.15
N GLY A 228 2.41 -0.80 -35.03
CA GLY A 228 3.74 -1.43 -34.94
C GLY A 228 4.12 -1.62 -33.47
N GLU A 229 4.72 -2.76 -33.12
CA GLU A 229 5.49 -2.82 -31.89
C GLU A 229 6.68 -1.89 -32.06
N ARG A 230 6.76 -0.85 -31.22
CA ARG A 230 7.98 -0.06 -31.11
C ARG A 230 9.10 -1.03 -30.80
N GLU A 231 10.13 -1.09 -31.66
CA GLU A 231 11.36 -1.80 -31.33
C GLU A 231 11.81 -1.28 -29.98
N LYS A 232 11.74 -2.14 -28.96
CA LYS A 232 12.29 -1.82 -27.64
C LYS A 232 13.74 -1.47 -27.91
N GLN A 233 14.13 -0.23 -27.67
CA GLN A 233 15.54 0.12 -27.65
C GLN A 233 16.20 -0.89 -26.72
N VAL A 234 17.12 -1.68 -27.26
CA VAL A 234 17.83 -2.71 -26.50
C VAL A 234 18.43 -1.98 -25.31
N VAL A 235 17.98 -2.36 -24.13
CA VAL A 235 18.28 -1.68 -22.89
C VAL A 235 19.78 -1.81 -22.67
N THR A 236 20.54 -0.73 -22.94
CA THR A 236 21.99 -0.66 -22.68
C THR A 236 22.32 -0.70 -21.19
N ARG A 237 21.30 -0.60 -20.34
CA ARG A 237 21.43 -0.61 -18.88
C ARG A 237 20.13 -1.05 -18.21
N TYR A 238 20.17 -2.15 -17.46
CA TYR A 238 19.08 -2.56 -16.59
C TYR A 238 19.29 -1.94 -15.21
N SER A 239 18.22 -1.43 -14.59
CA SER A 239 18.30 -0.81 -13.26
C SER A 239 17.23 -1.40 -12.34
N ALA A 240 17.66 -1.88 -11.18
CA ALA A 240 16.78 -2.39 -10.12
C ALA A 240 16.81 -1.44 -8.91
N THR A 241 15.64 -1.01 -8.45
CA THR A 241 15.47 -0.12 -7.29
C THR A 241 15.50 -0.91 -5.97
N GLU A 242 15.82 -0.24 -4.86
CA GLU A 242 15.85 -0.81 -3.50
C GLU A 242 14.68 -1.77 -3.19
N ARG A 243 13.45 -1.36 -3.47
CA ARG A 243 12.26 -2.21 -3.27
C ARG A 243 12.33 -3.50 -4.09
N GLN A 244 12.79 -3.42 -5.33
CA GLN A 244 12.93 -4.61 -6.19
C GLN A 244 14.09 -5.50 -5.73
N LEU A 245 15.11 -4.97 -5.07
CA LEU A 245 16.24 -5.75 -4.57
C LEU A 245 15.82 -6.74 -3.46
N THR A 246 14.79 -6.40 -2.69
CA THR A 246 14.32 -7.22 -1.56
C THR A 246 13.09 -8.05 -1.88
N THR A 247 12.30 -7.69 -2.89
CA THR A 247 11.00 -8.35 -3.15
C THR A 247 11.00 -9.39 -4.28
N VAL A 248 12.08 -9.54 -5.06
CA VAL A 248 12.08 -10.46 -6.21
C VAL A 248 12.07 -11.92 -5.73
N PRO A 249 11.06 -12.73 -6.12
CA PRO A 249 10.97 -14.12 -5.69
C PRO A 249 12.18 -14.96 -6.09
N GLY A 250 12.58 -15.91 -5.23
CA GLY A 250 13.71 -16.82 -5.49
C GLY A 250 15.09 -16.22 -5.27
N THR A 251 15.18 -14.93 -4.90
CA THR A 251 16.45 -14.27 -4.53
C THR A 251 16.79 -14.43 -3.05
N PHE A 252 15.85 -14.88 -2.22
CA PHE A 252 16.02 -14.97 -0.75
C PHE A 252 16.49 -13.64 -0.11
N GLY A 253 16.10 -12.51 -0.71
CA GLY A 253 16.51 -11.17 -0.26
C GLY A 253 17.93 -10.79 -0.67
N ASP A 254 18.60 -11.58 -1.49
CA ASP A 254 19.96 -11.29 -1.96
C ASP A 254 19.95 -10.40 -3.22
N PRO A 255 20.51 -9.19 -3.15
CA PRO A 255 20.52 -8.24 -4.25
C PRO A 255 21.28 -8.76 -5.49
N ALA A 256 22.35 -9.53 -5.32
CA ALA A 256 23.13 -10.08 -6.42
C ALA A 256 22.34 -11.11 -7.24
N ARG A 257 21.38 -11.80 -6.61
CA ARG A 257 20.53 -12.79 -7.27
C ARG A 257 19.44 -12.18 -8.14
N VAL A 258 19.09 -10.92 -7.89
CA VAL A 258 18.18 -10.14 -8.74
C VAL A 258 18.78 -9.98 -10.13
N VAL A 259 20.09 -9.67 -10.19
CA VAL A 259 20.83 -9.53 -11.44
C VAL A 259 20.87 -10.86 -12.19
N MET A 260 21.08 -12.00 -11.52
CA MET A 260 21.07 -13.31 -12.17
C MET A 260 19.75 -13.72 -12.82
N ASN A 261 18.64 -13.05 -12.49
CA ASN A 261 17.35 -13.25 -13.14
C ASN A 261 17.12 -12.36 -14.37
N LEU A 262 18.07 -11.47 -14.71
CA LEU A 262 17.97 -10.60 -15.88
C LEU A 262 18.19 -11.40 -17.17
N PRO A 263 17.50 -11.01 -18.27
CA PRO A 263 17.73 -11.60 -19.57
C PRO A 263 19.16 -11.34 -20.03
N GLY A 264 19.83 -12.39 -20.54
CA GLY A 264 21.23 -12.30 -20.98
C GLY A 264 22.25 -12.75 -19.94
N ILE A 265 21.84 -13.03 -18.70
CA ILE A 265 22.71 -13.61 -17.67
C ILE A 265 22.47 -15.12 -17.54
N SER A 266 23.55 -15.89 -17.51
CA SER A 266 23.56 -17.32 -17.29
C SER A 266 23.67 -17.63 -15.80
N ARG A 267 22.96 -18.65 -15.34
CA ARG A 267 23.02 -19.09 -13.94
C ARG A 267 24.34 -19.80 -13.69
N SER A 268 25.18 -19.21 -12.85
CA SER A 268 26.36 -19.87 -12.31
C SER A 268 25.97 -20.87 -11.21
N PRO A 269 26.71 -21.98 -11.02
CA PRO A 269 26.57 -22.81 -9.83
C PRO A 269 26.62 -21.96 -8.56
N TYR A 270 25.67 -22.20 -7.65
CA TYR A 270 25.42 -21.36 -6.46
C TYR A 270 26.64 -21.04 -5.60
N ILE A 271 27.66 -21.90 -5.64
CA ILE A 271 28.87 -21.81 -4.82
C ILE A 271 29.89 -20.80 -5.37
N LEU A 272 29.90 -20.57 -6.68
CA LEU A 272 30.97 -19.82 -7.35
C LEU A 272 30.68 -18.33 -7.43
N GLY A 273 29.42 -17.92 -7.26
CA GLY A 273 29.06 -16.50 -7.18
C GLY A 273 29.34 -15.67 -8.45
N LEU A 274 29.62 -16.32 -9.57
CA LEU A 274 29.97 -15.68 -10.83
C LEU A 274 28.72 -15.08 -11.49
N LEU A 275 28.84 -13.85 -11.99
CA LEU A 275 27.88 -13.28 -12.93
C LEU A 275 28.35 -13.64 -14.33
N LEU A 276 27.55 -14.42 -15.06
CA LEU A 276 27.93 -14.92 -16.37
C LEU A 276 27.08 -14.22 -17.44
N VAL A 277 27.58 -13.15 -18.03
CA VAL A 277 26.88 -12.51 -19.16
C VAL A 277 27.07 -13.36 -20.42
N ARG A 278 25.99 -13.63 -21.15
CA ARG A 278 26.07 -14.42 -22.38
C ARG A 278 26.93 -13.71 -23.40
N GLY A 279 27.99 -14.37 -23.85
CA GLY A 279 28.91 -13.84 -24.85
C GLY A 279 30.17 -13.20 -24.27
N SER A 280 30.33 -13.17 -22.94
CA SER A 280 31.57 -12.75 -22.26
C SER A 280 32.24 -13.92 -21.54
N TYR A 281 33.52 -13.76 -21.19
CA TYR A 281 34.16 -14.66 -20.24
C TYR A 281 33.70 -14.32 -18.79
N PRO A 282 33.72 -15.29 -17.85
CA PRO A 282 33.33 -15.04 -16.46
C PRO A 282 34.10 -13.88 -15.80
N GLU A 283 35.37 -13.73 -16.13
CA GLU A 283 36.28 -12.69 -15.64
C GLU A 283 35.99 -11.28 -16.20
N ASP A 284 35.25 -11.17 -17.30
CA ASP A 284 34.89 -9.87 -17.88
C ASP A 284 33.73 -9.18 -17.13
N SER A 285 33.01 -9.95 -16.29
CA SER A 285 31.86 -9.46 -15.52
C SER A 285 32.32 -8.86 -14.19
N LEU A 286 32.69 -7.59 -14.23
CA LEU A 286 33.16 -6.85 -13.06
C LEU A 286 31.98 -6.29 -12.24
N VAL A 287 32.15 -6.24 -10.92
CA VAL A 287 31.18 -5.66 -10.00
C VAL A 287 31.80 -4.47 -9.28
N PHE A 288 31.08 -3.35 -9.25
CA PHE A 288 31.52 -2.14 -8.58
C PHE A 288 30.50 -1.68 -7.54
N VAL A 289 30.99 -1.18 -6.40
CA VAL A 289 30.21 -0.47 -5.38
C VAL A 289 30.83 0.90 -5.21
N ASP A 290 30.06 1.95 -5.50
CA ASP A 290 30.51 3.35 -5.48
C ASP A 290 31.82 3.59 -6.26
N GLY A 291 32.01 2.86 -7.37
CA GLY A 291 33.18 2.95 -8.23
C GLY A 291 34.38 2.10 -7.78
N VAL A 292 34.27 1.38 -6.66
CA VAL A 292 35.29 0.45 -6.16
C VAL A 292 34.93 -0.97 -6.59
N GLU A 293 35.87 -1.67 -7.20
CA GLU A 293 35.68 -3.05 -7.65
C GLU A 293 35.57 -4.01 -6.45
N ILE A 294 34.56 -4.87 -6.49
CA ILE A 294 34.35 -5.97 -5.54
C ILE A 294 34.66 -7.28 -6.26
N PRO A 295 35.87 -7.86 -6.09
CA PRO A 295 36.31 -9.02 -6.86
C PRO A 295 35.57 -10.31 -6.48
N LEU A 296 34.95 -10.35 -5.29
CA LEU A 296 34.21 -11.51 -4.81
C LEU A 296 32.85 -11.08 -4.26
N LEU A 297 31.80 -11.41 -5.01
CA LEU A 297 30.43 -11.01 -4.66
C LEU A 297 29.80 -11.87 -3.56
N TYR A 298 30.34 -13.07 -3.29
CA TYR A 298 29.76 -14.05 -2.37
C TYR A 298 30.78 -14.59 -1.37
N HIS A 299 30.31 -14.93 -0.16
CA HIS A 299 31.13 -15.62 0.83
C HIS A 299 31.46 -17.06 0.43
N PHE A 300 32.46 -17.64 1.09
CA PHE A 300 32.81 -19.05 0.97
C PHE A 300 31.56 -19.95 1.15
N MET A 301 31.44 -21.01 0.33
CA MET A 301 30.27 -21.90 0.22
C MET A 301 29.00 -21.32 -0.42
N GLY A 302 29.04 -20.16 -1.07
CA GLY A 302 27.89 -19.65 -1.84
C GLY A 302 26.72 -19.18 -0.95
N GLY A 303 27.07 -18.58 0.19
CA GLY A 303 26.12 -17.93 1.10
C GLY A 303 25.45 -16.69 0.49
N PRO A 304 24.86 -15.80 1.29
CA PRO A 304 24.41 -14.50 0.78
C PRO A 304 25.60 -13.69 0.24
N SER A 305 25.32 -12.80 -0.71
CA SER A 305 26.32 -11.87 -1.22
C SER A 305 26.94 -11.03 -0.09
N VAL A 306 28.14 -10.52 -0.33
CA VAL A 306 28.88 -9.66 0.61
C VAL A 306 28.20 -8.30 0.82
N LEU A 307 27.15 -8.00 0.03
CA LEU A 307 26.42 -6.75 0.05
C LEU A 307 25.05 -6.95 0.72
N ASN A 308 24.80 -6.18 1.78
CA ASN A 308 23.49 -6.14 2.41
C ASN A 308 22.53 -5.29 1.53
N PRO A 309 21.34 -5.80 1.17
CA PRO A 309 20.36 -5.05 0.37
C PRO A 309 19.98 -3.69 0.98
N GLU A 310 19.96 -3.56 2.31
CA GLU A 310 19.60 -2.31 3.01
C GLU A 310 20.63 -1.17 2.78
N PHE A 311 21.83 -1.50 2.31
CA PHE A 311 22.84 -0.50 1.94
C PHE A 311 22.79 -0.13 0.44
N LEU A 312 21.91 -0.76 -0.35
CA LEU A 312 21.85 -0.58 -1.80
C LEU A 312 20.59 0.18 -2.22
N LYS A 313 20.77 1.42 -2.69
CA LYS A 313 19.67 2.20 -3.28
C LYS A 313 19.26 1.72 -4.67
N ARG A 314 20.23 1.28 -5.47
CA ARG A 314 20.04 0.86 -6.87
C ARG A 314 21.18 -0.05 -7.32
N ILE A 315 20.85 -1.01 -8.19
CA ILE A 315 21.84 -1.75 -8.98
C ILE A 315 21.64 -1.41 -10.44
N ASP A 316 22.75 -1.15 -11.13
CA ASP A 316 22.80 -0.88 -12.56
C ASP A 316 23.63 -1.98 -13.23
N PHE A 317 23.01 -2.74 -14.14
CA PHE A 317 23.65 -3.79 -14.93
C PHE A 317 23.84 -3.30 -16.37
N TYR A 318 25.07 -3.39 -16.85
CA TYR A 318 25.49 -3.02 -18.19
C TYR A 318 25.88 -4.30 -18.93
N PRO A 319 25.04 -4.81 -19.84
CA PRO A 319 25.27 -6.07 -20.56
C PRO A 319 26.39 -6.01 -21.58
#